data_AF-A0A2N5IXB1-F1
#
_entry.id   AF-A0A2N5IXB1-F1
#
_cell.length_a   1.000
_cell.length_b   1.000
_cell.length_c   1.000
_cell.angle_alpha   90.00
_cell.angle_beta   90.00
_cell.angle_gamma   90.00
#
_symmetry.space_group_name_H-M   'P 1'
#
loop_
_entity.id
_entity.type
_entity.pdbx_description
1 polymer ?
#
loop_
_entity_poly.entity_id
_entity_poly.type
_entity_poly.pdbx_seq_one_letter_code
_entity_poly.pdbx_strand_id
1 'polypeptide(L)'
;MRTTTPTVTNSSPPATPHASWASRQKTVGRLLDNGAIPYIRYTKKGNRWVSRADVLAYHERAHMHHRAHLKNMQEIVTEGNLDDIDYEAYLAQFE
;
A
#
# COMPACT_ATOMS: atom_id res chain seq x y z
N MET A 1 35.04 -42.73 10.96
CA MET A 1 34.06 -41.76 11.47
C MET A 1 33.96 -40.63 10.45
N ARG A 2 32.85 -40.51 9.71
CA ARG A 2 32.66 -39.48 8.67
C ARG A 2 31.59 -38.51 9.15
N THR A 3 31.97 -37.27 9.36
CA THR A 3 31.09 -36.18 9.78
C THR A 3 30.36 -35.65 8.55
N THR A 4 29.03 -35.80 8.50
CA THR A 4 28.18 -35.18 7.47
C THR A 4 27.57 -33.89 8.01
N THR A 5 28.00 -32.76 7.48
CA THR A 5 27.38 -31.43 7.67
C THR A 5 26.05 -31.38 6.92
N PRO A 6 24.91 -30.99 7.53
CA PRO A 6 23.68 -30.76 6.77
C PRO A 6 23.70 -29.39 6.09
N THR A 7 23.61 -29.39 4.77
CA THR A 7 23.38 -28.19 3.94
C THR A 7 21.94 -27.72 4.13
N VAL A 8 21.74 -26.57 4.78
CA VAL A 8 20.43 -25.90 4.85
C VAL A 8 20.20 -25.17 3.52
N THR A 9 19.37 -25.75 2.65
CA THR A 9 18.92 -25.12 1.42
C THR A 9 17.82 -24.11 1.74
N ASN A 10 18.18 -22.83 1.88
CA ASN A 10 17.21 -21.75 2.05
C ASN A 10 16.59 -21.39 0.68
N SER A 11 15.60 -22.17 0.26
CA SER A 11 14.84 -21.92 -0.98
C SER A 11 13.77 -20.86 -0.73
N SER A 12 14.14 -19.58 -0.80
CA SER A 12 13.14 -18.52 -0.96
C SER A 12 12.48 -18.67 -2.34
N PRO A 13 11.14 -18.67 -2.45
CA PRO A 13 10.47 -18.76 -3.74
C PRO A 13 10.79 -17.51 -4.58
N PRO A 14 10.95 -17.65 -5.91
CA PRO A 14 11.17 -16.50 -6.78
C PRO A 14 9.96 -15.57 -6.72
N ALA A 15 10.20 -14.31 -6.38
CA ALA A 15 9.18 -13.27 -6.38
C ALA A 15 8.47 -13.25 -7.74
N THR A 16 7.21 -13.70 -7.77
CA THR A 16 6.33 -13.54 -8.92
C THR A 16 6.23 -12.04 -9.20
N PRO A 17 6.57 -11.54 -10.40
CA PRO A 17 6.31 -10.14 -10.73
C PRO A 17 4.80 -9.97 -10.85
N HIS A 18 4.14 -9.63 -9.74
CA HIS A 18 2.74 -9.21 -9.76
C HIS A 18 2.64 -8.06 -10.75
N ALA A 19 1.97 -8.30 -11.88
CA ALA A 19 1.74 -7.35 -12.95
C ALA A 19 0.89 -6.17 -12.44
N SER A 20 1.54 -5.24 -11.74
CA SER A 20 0.90 -4.08 -11.10
C SER A 20 0.79 -2.86 -12.02
N TRP A 21 1.18 -2.97 -13.29
CA TRP A 21 1.23 -1.83 -14.21
C TRP A 21 -0.05 -1.67 -15.03
N ALA A 22 -0.75 -2.77 -15.36
CA ALA A 22 -2.03 -2.72 -16.08
C ALA A 22 -3.18 -2.17 -15.21
N SER A 23 -3.13 -2.36 -13.89
CA SER A 23 -4.09 -1.73 -12.95
C SER A 23 -3.89 -0.22 -12.81
N ARG A 24 -2.68 0.32 -13.07
CA ARG A 24 -2.40 1.76 -12.95
C ARG A 24 -3.06 2.61 -14.02
N GLN A 25 -3.18 2.12 -15.26
CA GLN A 25 -3.77 2.92 -16.35
C GLN A 25 -5.28 3.16 -16.17
N LYS A 26 -6.04 2.13 -15.75
CA LYS A 26 -7.47 2.27 -15.43
C LYS A 26 -7.68 3.19 -14.23
N THR A 27 -6.80 3.12 -13.25
CA THR A 27 -6.83 3.99 -12.07
C THR A 27 -6.56 5.44 -12.42
N VAL A 28 -5.58 5.75 -13.27
CA VAL A 28 -5.31 7.12 -13.73
C VAL A 28 -6.51 7.67 -14.51
N GLY A 29 -7.11 6.88 -15.40
CA GLY A 29 -8.32 7.31 -16.12
C GLY A 29 -9.46 7.71 -15.17
N ARG A 30 -9.78 6.84 -14.20
CA ARG A 30 -10.80 7.13 -13.18
C ARG A 30 -10.44 8.32 -12.29
N LEU A 31 -9.17 8.49 -11.97
CA LEU A 31 -8.69 9.62 -11.17
C LEU A 31 -8.97 10.95 -11.86
N LEU A 32 -8.71 11.01 -13.17
CA LEU A 32 -9.04 12.17 -13.99
C LEU A 32 -10.55 12.36 -14.12
N ASP A 33 -11.29 11.27 -14.36
CA ASP A 33 -12.74 11.33 -14.51
C ASP A 33 -13.46 11.75 -13.22
N ASN A 34 -12.91 11.42 -12.06
CA ASN A 34 -13.39 11.87 -10.74
C ASN A 34 -12.96 13.31 -10.40
N GLY A 35 -12.20 13.98 -11.26
CA GLY A 35 -11.77 15.37 -11.06
C GLY A 35 -10.66 15.56 -10.03
N ALA A 36 -9.99 14.49 -9.60
CA ALA A 36 -8.93 14.58 -8.58
C ALA A 36 -7.65 15.27 -9.10
N ILE A 37 -7.43 15.22 -10.42
CA ILE A 37 -6.42 16.01 -11.13
C ILE A 37 -7.11 16.69 -12.33
N PRO A 38 -7.07 18.03 -12.42
CA PRO A 38 -7.59 18.76 -13.57
C PRO A 38 -6.90 18.31 -14.87
N TYR A 39 -7.67 18.20 -15.95
CA TYR A 39 -7.13 17.87 -17.27
C TYR A 39 -7.81 18.69 -18.36
N ILE A 40 -7.09 18.89 -19.46
CA ILE A 40 -7.58 19.53 -20.68
C ILE A 40 -7.69 18.45 -21.77
N ARG A 41 -8.77 18.53 -22.55
CA ARG A 41 -8.96 17.69 -23.74
C ARG A 41 -9.37 18.55 -24.93
N TYR A 42 -8.59 18.49 -26.00
CA TYR A 42 -8.80 19.32 -27.19
C TYR A 42 -9.87 18.79 -28.16
N THR A 43 -10.19 17.49 -28.10
CA THR A 43 -11.23 16.87 -28.94
C THR A 43 -12.03 15.84 -28.12
N LYS A 44 -13.26 15.52 -28.51
CA LYS A 44 -14.14 14.61 -27.74
C LYS A 44 -13.48 13.24 -27.43
N LYS A 45 -12.69 12.70 -28.37
CA LYS A 45 -11.95 11.43 -28.21
C LYS A 45 -10.42 11.61 -28.08
N GLY A 46 -9.96 12.84 -27.88
CA GLY A 46 -8.54 13.16 -27.83
C GLY A 46 -7.87 12.78 -26.51
N ASN A 47 -6.54 12.87 -26.51
CA ASN A 47 -5.72 12.66 -25.32
C ASN A 47 -6.08 13.67 -24.22
N ARG A 48 -6.03 13.20 -22.97
CA ARG A 48 -6.17 14.02 -21.77
C ARG A 48 -4.80 14.53 -21.37
N TRP A 49 -4.65 15.84 -21.30
CA TRP A 49 -3.41 16.51 -20.91
C TRP A 49 -3.53 17.05 -19.50
N VAL A 50 -2.50 16.85 -18.69
CA VAL A 50 -2.45 17.28 -17.29
C VAL A 50 -1.25 18.19 -17.09
N SER A 51 -1.40 19.18 -16.21
CA SER A 51 -0.27 20.00 -15.78
C SER A 51 0.63 19.18 -14.84
N ARG A 52 1.95 19.34 -14.99
CA ARG A 52 2.91 18.74 -14.05
C ARG A 52 2.69 19.25 -12.62
N ALA A 53 2.36 20.53 -12.46
CA ALA A 53 2.13 21.12 -11.14
C ALA A 53 0.95 20.45 -10.42
N ASP A 54 -0.14 20.21 -11.15
CA ASP A 54 -1.36 19.58 -10.59
C ASP A 54 -1.12 18.12 -10.21
N VAL A 55 -0.34 17.40 -11.02
CA VAL A 55 0.06 16.01 -10.73
C VAL A 55 0.89 15.95 -9.44
N LEU A 56 1.85 16.87 -9.28
CA LEU A 56 2.69 16.92 -8.08
C LEU A 56 1.87 17.34 -6.85
N ALA A 57 0.98 18.32 -6.98
CA ALA A 57 0.09 18.72 -5.90
C ALA A 57 -0.83 17.57 -5.45
N TYR A 58 -1.36 16.79 -6.40
CA TYR A 58 -2.12 15.58 -6.08
C TYR A 58 -1.27 14.54 -5.36
N HIS A 59 -0.05 14.30 -5.84
CA HIS A 59 0.87 13.34 -5.22
C HIS A 59 1.18 13.72 -3.77
N GLU A 60 1.48 15.00 -3.51
CA GLU A 60 1.74 15.49 -2.16
C GLU A 60 0.53 15.31 -1.25
N ARG A 61 -0.66 15.69 -1.70
CA ARG A 61 -1.91 15.45 -0.95
C ARG A 61 -2.12 13.97 -0.66
N ALA A 62 -1.93 13.11 -1.65
CA ALA A 62 -2.11 11.67 -1.49
C ALA A 62 -1.15 11.07 -0.43
N HIS A 63 0.11 11.51 -0.40
CA HIS A 63 1.07 11.12 0.63
C HIS A 63 0.68 11.62 2.01
N MET A 64 0.20 12.87 2.11
CA MET A 64 -0.26 13.43 3.38
C MET A 64 -1.47 12.67 3.92
N HIS A 65 -2.45 12.35 3.07
CA HIS A 65 -3.61 11.52 3.48
C HIS A 65 -3.19 10.12 3.92
N HIS A 66 -2.26 9.49 3.20
CA HIS A 66 -1.78 8.16 3.56
C HIS A 66 -1.05 8.17 4.90
N ARG A 67 -0.18 9.15 5.13
CA ARG A 67 0.51 9.33 6.42
C ARG A 67 -0.47 9.59 7.57
N ALA A 68 -1.47 10.45 7.34
CA ALA A 68 -2.50 10.73 8.34
C ALA A 68 -3.32 9.47 8.68
N HIS A 69 -3.65 8.65 7.67
CA HIS A 69 -4.37 7.40 7.88
C HIS A 69 -3.56 6.38 8.67
N LEU A 70 -2.28 6.20 8.35
CA LEU A 70 -1.39 5.31 9.11
C LEU A 70 -1.23 5.79 10.56
N LYS A 71 -1.08 7.10 10.78
CA LYS A 71 -1.01 7.67 12.12
C LYS A 71 -2.30 7.41 12.90
N ASN A 72 -3.46 7.58 12.26
CA ASN A 72 -4.76 7.32 12.88
C ASN A 72 -4.92 5.84 13.24
N MET A 73 -4.53 4.92 12.34
CA MET A 73 -4.52 3.49 12.65
C MET A 73 -3.62 3.15 13.84
N GLN A 74 -2.43 3.75 13.90
CA GLN A 74 -1.53 3.59 15.04
C GLN A 74 -2.19 4.07 16.34
N GLU A 75 -2.81 5.25 16.33
CA GLU A 75 -3.49 5.83 17.49
C GLU A 75 -4.65 4.94 17.97
N ILE A 76 -5.47 4.40 17.05
CA ILE A 76 -6.54 3.45 17.39
C ILE A 76 -5.98 2.16 18.01
N VAL A 77 -4.86 1.64 17.51
CA VAL A 77 -4.23 0.43 18.07
C VAL A 77 -3.73 0.69 19.49
N THR A 78 -3.06 1.82 19.70
CA THR A 78 -2.57 2.23 21.02
C THR A 78 -3.71 2.52 21.99
N GLU A 79 -4.79 3.18 21.56
CA GLU A 79 -5.98 3.46 22.39
C GLU A 79 -6.80 2.20 22.69
N GLY A 80 -6.81 1.24 21.77
CA GLY A 80 -7.45 -0.07 21.93
C GLY A 80 -6.72 -1.03 22.87
N ASN A 81 -5.59 -0.62 23.47
CA ASN A 81 -4.75 -1.43 24.34
C ASN A 81 -4.36 -2.79 23.74
N LEU A 82 -4.28 -2.87 22.40
CA LEU A 82 -3.96 -4.10 21.66
C LEU A 82 -2.50 -4.52 21.82
N ASP A 83 -1.63 -3.58 22.21
CA ASP A 83 -0.22 -3.83 22.52
C ASP A 83 -0.03 -4.46 23.92
N ASP A 84 -1.05 -4.37 24.80
CA ASP A 84 -1.03 -4.83 26.19
C ASP A 84 -1.91 -6.09 26.42
N ILE A 85 -2.27 -6.81 25.35
CA ILE A 85 -2.93 -8.12 25.53
C ILE A 85 -1.92 -9.07 26.16
N ASP A 86 -2.08 -9.31 27.45
CA ASP A 86 -1.33 -10.32 28.20
C ASP A 86 -1.70 -11.71 27.68
N TYR A 87 -0.92 -12.18 26.70
CA TYR A 87 -1.11 -13.47 26.05
C TYR A 87 -1.08 -14.63 27.05
N GLU A 88 -0.32 -14.50 28.14
CA GLU A 88 -0.25 -15.51 29.21
C GLU A 88 -1.58 -15.56 29.98
N ALA A 89 -2.15 -14.40 30.33
CA ALA A 89 -3.44 -14.32 31.00
C ALA A 89 -4.61 -14.80 30.12
N TYR A 90 -4.55 -14.54 28.80
CA TYR A 90 -5.55 -15.03 27.85
C TYR A 90 -5.53 -16.57 27.69
N LEU A 91 -4.34 -17.17 27.63
CA LEU A 91 -4.19 -18.62 27.49
C LEU A 91 -4.60 -19.37 28.76
N ALA A 92 -4.37 -18.80 29.94
CA ALA A 92 -4.75 -19.38 31.22
C ALA A 92 -6.27 -19.54 31.42
N GLN A 93 -7.11 -18.89 30.61
CA GLN A 93 -8.57 -19.03 30.70
C GLN A 93 -9.11 -20.32 30.05
N PHE A 94 -8.30 -21.00 29.23
CA PHE A 94 -8.70 -22.19 28.47
C PHE A 94 -8.07 -23.50 28.97
N GLU A 95 -7.30 -23.46 30.06
CA GLU A 95 -6.90 -24.64 30.87
C GLU A 95 -7.87 -24.88 32.03
#